data_AF-A0AAD0PCQ3-F1
#
_entry.id   AF-A0AAD0PCQ3-F1
#
_cell.length_a   1.000
_cell.length_b   1.000
_cell.length_c   1.000
_cell.angle_alpha   90.00
_cell.angle_beta   90.00
_cell.angle_gamma   90.00
#
_symmetry.space_group_name_H-M   'P 1'
#
loop_
_entity.id
_entity.type
_entity.pdbx_description
1 polymer ?
#
loop_
_entity_poly.entity_id
_entity_poly.type
_entity_poly.pdbx_seq_one_letter_code
_entity_poly.pdbx_strand_id
1 'polypeptide(L)'
;MLHESTIKNQEKLASFENLKSGLTSMIKSNDLKPETAHLLEKVYGKKLSKTDPDLYSDLSSLASTYVIMEATKIRIKQELITLNEIQVILKNFGPTIKLFEPELYNQLQTHEGSFKGVHK
;
A
#
# COMPACT_ATOMS: atom_id res chain seq x y z
N MET A 1 -34.40 -0.43 26.72
CA MET A 1 -33.40 -1.03 25.80
C MET A 1 -32.94 -0.12 24.64
N LEU A 2 -33.57 1.04 24.38
CA LEU A 2 -33.13 1.97 23.30
C LEU A 2 -31.91 2.84 23.67
N HIS A 3 -31.66 3.07 24.97
CA HIS A 3 -30.60 3.98 25.40
C HIS A 3 -29.20 3.36 25.28
N GLU A 4 -29.04 2.09 25.65
CA GLU A 4 -27.74 1.37 25.56
C GLU A 4 -27.30 1.12 24.12
N SER A 5 -28.24 0.86 23.21
CA SER A 5 -27.96 0.66 21.78
C SER A 5 -27.51 1.95 21.11
N THR A 6 -28.07 3.10 21.51
CA THR A 6 -27.68 4.41 21.01
C THR A 6 -26.27 4.81 21.47
N ILE A 7 -25.92 4.57 22.74
CA ILE A 7 -24.60 4.87 23.30
C ILE A 7 -23.51 4.00 22.66
N LYS A 8 -23.73 2.68 22.52
CA LYS A 8 -22.79 1.77 21.84
C LYS A 8 -22.56 2.13 20.38
N ASN A 9 -23.57 2.68 19.71
CA ASN A 9 -23.43 3.14 18.32
C ASN A 9 -22.63 4.45 18.22
N GLN A 10 -22.82 5.39 19.16
CA GLN A 10 -22.03 6.62 19.23
C GLN A 10 -20.55 6.36 19.54
N GLU A 11 -20.25 5.45 20.46
CA GLU A 11 -18.86 5.04 20.77
C GLU A 11 -18.18 4.36 19.57
N LYS A 12 -18.89 3.49 18.85
CA LYS A 12 -18.39 2.86 17.62
C LYS A 12 -18.17 3.85 16.48
N LEU A 13 -19.01 4.88 16.37
CA LEU A 13 -18.83 5.96 15.40
C LEU A 13 -17.62 6.81 15.77
N ALA A 14 -17.48 7.23 17.02
CA ALA A 14 -16.32 7.98 17.50
C ALA A 14 -15.00 7.19 17.32
N SER A 15 -15.01 5.88 17.57
CA SER A 15 -13.87 5.00 17.32
C SER A 15 -13.46 4.95 15.84
N PHE A 16 -14.43 4.97 14.93
CA PHE A 16 -14.15 4.94 13.50
C PHE A 16 -13.68 6.31 12.96
N GLU A 17 -14.23 7.41 13.44
CA GLU A 17 -13.73 8.75 13.09
C GLU A 17 -12.30 8.97 13.59
N ASN A 18 -11.98 8.51 14.80
CA ASN A 18 -10.61 8.52 15.33
C ASN A 18 -9.67 7.66 14.49
N LEU A 19 -10.12 6.48 14.05
CA LEU A 19 -9.36 5.64 13.13
C LEU A 19 -9.06 6.40 11.82
N LYS A 20 -10.05 7.04 11.20
CA LYS A 20 -9.84 7.80 9.96
C LYS A 20 -8.79 8.89 10.15
N SER A 21 -8.92 9.70 11.20
CA SER A 21 -7.95 10.76 11.52
C SER A 21 -6.53 10.21 11.73
N GLY A 22 -6.41 9.10 12.44
CA GLY A 22 -5.15 8.40 12.65
C GLY A 22 -4.54 7.89 11.34
N LEU A 23 -5.34 7.24 10.49
CA LEU A 23 -4.90 6.75 9.17
C LEU A 23 -4.41 7.89 8.29
N THR A 24 -5.19 8.97 8.17
CA THR A 24 -4.79 10.16 7.40
C THR A 24 -3.44 10.70 7.87
N SER A 25 -3.24 10.79 9.18
CA SER A 25 -1.99 11.29 9.75
C SER A 25 -0.81 10.38 9.42
N MET A 26 -0.95 9.07 9.67
CA MET A 26 0.11 8.09 9.41
C MET A 26 0.46 7.94 7.93
N ILE A 27 -0.51 8.08 7.03
CA ILE A 27 -0.27 8.07 5.58
C ILE A 27 0.54 9.30 5.18
N LYS A 28 0.14 10.50 5.63
CA LYS A 28 0.82 11.75 5.28
C LYS A 28 2.25 11.83 5.83
N SER A 29 2.51 11.23 6.99
CA SER A 29 3.86 11.16 7.56
C SER A 29 4.70 10.01 7.01
N ASN A 30 4.14 9.16 6.14
CA ASN A 30 4.73 7.89 5.69
C ASN A 30 5.05 6.90 6.84
N ASP A 31 4.39 7.04 7.99
CA ASP A 31 4.54 6.10 9.10
C ASP A 31 3.72 4.81 8.89
N LEU A 32 2.73 4.85 7.99
CA LEU A 32 1.93 3.67 7.66
C LEU A 32 2.66 2.77 6.64
N LYS A 33 3.22 1.67 7.13
CA LYS A 33 3.86 0.66 6.27
C LYS A 33 2.84 0.01 5.30
N PRO A 34 3.26 -0.31 4.06
CA PRO A 34 2.40 -0.97 3.06
C PRO A 34 1.74 -2.27 3.53
N GLU A 35 2.45 -3.12 4.28
CA GLU A 35 1.89 -4.37 4.84
C GLU A 35 0.75 -4.09 5.83
N THR A 36 0.96 -3.14 6.75
CA THR A 36 -0.08 -2.71 7.70
C THR A 36 -1.26 -2.09 6.97
N ALA A 37 -1.01 -1.26 5.95
CA ALA A 37 -2.05 -0.71 5.10
C ALA A 37 -2.89 -1.80 4.44
N HIS A 38 -2.26 -2.87 3.94
CA HIS A 38 -2.94 -4.02 3.35
C HIS A 38 -3.86 -4.75 4.34
N LEU A 39 -3.43 -4.91 5.59
CA LEU A 39 -4.28 -5.48 6.64
C LEU A 39 -5.47 -4.57 6.97
N LEU A 40 -5.22 -3.27 7.11
CA LEU A 40 -6.26 -2.28 7.45
C LEU A 40 -7.28 -2.11 6.32
N GLU A 41 -6.84 -2.19 5.05
CA GLU A 41 -7.75 -2.16 3.90
C GLU A 41 -8.70 -3.36 3.92
N LYS A 42 -8.22 -4.56 4.27
CA LYS A 42 -9.09 -5.75 4.40
C LYS A 42 -10.17 -5.58 5.46
N VAL A 43 -9.83 -4.95 6.59
CA VAL A 43 -10.76 -4.78 7.72
C VAL A 43 -11.72 -3.61 7.48
N TYR A 44 -11.21 -2.47 7.02
CA TYR A 44 -11.95 -1.21 7.01
C TYR A 44 -12.24 -0.67 5.61
N GLY A 45 -11.62 -1.21 4.55
CA GLY A 45 -11.68 -0.67 3.19
C GLY A 45 -13.09 -0.55 2.64
N LYS A 46 -13.96 -1.55 2.86
CA LYS A 46 -15.37 -1.47 2.43
C LYS A 46 -16.16 -0.36 3.12
N LYS A 47 -15.81 -0.03 4.37
CA LYS A 47 -16.45 1.06 5.11
C LYS A 47 -15.89 2.40 4.65
N LEU A 48 -14.56 2.51 4.57
CA LEU A 48 -13.86 3.70 4.08
C LEU A 48 -14.32 4.07 2.66
N SER A 49 -14.44 3.13 1.73
CA SER A 49 -14.85 3.42 0.35
C SER A 49 -16.24 4.05 0.23
N LYS A 50 -17.08 3.93 1.26
CA LYS A 50 -18.41 4.56 1.32
C LYS A 50 -18.41 5.87 2.09
N THR A 51 -17.57 6.01 3.11
CA THR A 51 -17.62 7.13 4.05
C THR A 51 -16.54 8.17 3.82
N ASP A 52 -15.41 7.77 3.24
CA ASP A 52 -14.25 8.59 2.94
C ASP A 52 -13.46 7.97 1.77
N PRO A 53 -13.94 8.16 0.52
CA PRO A 53 -13.34 7.53 -0.66
C PRO A 53 -11.89 7.96 -0.94
N ASP A 54 -11.53 9.19 -0.55
CA ASP A 54 -10.17 9.71 -0.72
C ASP A 54 -9.21 8.99 0.22
N LEU A 55 -9.55 8.88 1.51
CA LEU A 55 -8.76 8.10 2.46
C LEU A 55 -8.69 6.62 2.08
N TYR A 56 -9.77 6.06 1.54
CA TYR A 56 -9.77 4.71 0.99
C TYR A 56 -8.75 4.57 -0.16
N SER A 57 -8.76 5.51 -1.11
CA SER A 57 -7.84 5.51 -2.25
C SER A 57 -6.38 5.55 -1.81
N ASP A 58 -6.06 6.41 -0.84
CA ASP A 58 -4.70 6.52 -0.28
C ASP A 58 -4.27 5.22 0.41
N LEU A 59 -5.14 4.66 1.25
CA LEU A 59 -4.87 3.39 1.93
C LEU A 59 -4.70 2.23 0.95
N SER A 60 -5.58 2.15 -0.06
CA SER A 60 -5.57 1.11 -1.08
C SER A 60 -4.33 1.19 -1.98
N SER A 61 -3.84 2.40 -2.24
CA SER A 61 -2.60 2.60 -3.00
C SER A 61 -1.37 2.04 -2.27
N LEU A 62 -1.27 2.31 -0.96
CA LEU A 62 -0.22 1.72 -0.11
C LEU A 62 -0.36 0.19 -0.01
N ALA A 63 -1.59 -0.29 0.23
CA ALA A 63 -1.89 -1.72 0.32
C ALA A 63 -1.55 -2.47 -0.98
N SER A 64 -1.89 -1.90 -2.13
CA SER A 64 -1.57 -2.47 -3.44
C SER A 64 -0.08 -2.51 -3.69
N THR A 65 0.66 -1.50 -3.22
CA THR A 65 2.13 -1.48 -3.31
C THR A 65 2.73 -2.68 -2.57
N TYR A 66 2.20 -3.06 -1.41
CA TYR A 66 2.65 -4.27 -0.71
C TYR A 66 2.48 -5.54 -1.56
N VAL A 67 1.30 -5.74 -2.15
CA VAL A 67 1.04 -6.89 -3.02
C VAL A 67 2.00 -6.92 -4.21
N ILE A 68 2.26 -5.75 -4.82
CA ILE A 68 3.21 -5.63 -5.93
C ILE A 68 4.63 -5.96 -5.47
N MET A 69 5.08 -5.49 -4.30
CA MET A 69 6.41 -5.80 -3.77
C MET A 69 6.59 -7.29 -3.55
N GLU A 70 5.62 -7.96 -2.92
CA GLU A 70 5.70 -9.41 -2.67
C GLU A 70 5.69 -10.22 -3.97
N ALA A 71 4.81 -9.88 -4.92
CA ALA A 71 4.79 -10.51 -6.24
C ALA A 71 6.11 -10.30 -7.01
N THR A 72 6.70 -9.11 -6.88
CA THR A 72 7.97 -8.74 -7.52
C THR A 72 9.12 -9.54 -6.94
N LYS A 73 9.22 -9.65 -5.60
CA LYS A 73 10.25 -10.45 -4.92
C LYS A 73 10.21 -11.91 -5.40
N ILE A 74 9.02 -12.48 -5.53
CA ILE A 74 8.84 -13.86 -6.04
C ILE A 74 9.33 -13.96 -7.49
N ARG A 75 8.93 -13.04 -8.37
CA ARG A 75 9.33 -13.06 -9.79
C ARG A 75 10.82 -12.87 -10.00
N ILE A 76 11.47 -12.01 -9.22
CA ILE A 76 12.93 -11.84 -9.22
C ILE A 76 13.59 -13.17 -8.83
N LYS A 77 13.16 -13.78 -7.73
CA LYS A 77 13.70 -15.07 -7.25
C LYS A 77 13.53 -16.20 -8.26
N GLN A 78 12.46 -16.18 -9.05
CA GLN A 78 12.18 -17.17 -10.08
C GLN A 78 12.83 -16.82 -11.43
N GLU A 79 13.54 -15.70 -11.54
CA GLU A 79 14.10 -15.18 -12.79
C GLU A 79 13.05 -14.97 -13.91
N LEU A 80 11.80 -14.71 -13.53
CA LEU A 80 10.65 -14.54 -14.44
C LEU A 80 10.27 -13.07 -14.68
N ILE A 81 11.00 -12.13 -14.09
CA ILE A 81 10.68 -10.71 -14.23
C ILE A 81 11.20 -10.17 -15.56
N THR A 82 10.34 -9.48 -16.30
CA THR A 82 10.69 -8.87 -17.60
C THR A 82 11.08 -7.40 -17.46
N LEU A 83 11.81 -6.87 -18.45
CA LEU A 83 12.15 -5.44 -18.50
C LEU A 83 10.90 -4.54 -18.46
N ASN A 84 9.85 -4.88 -19.20
CA ASN A 84 8.62 -4.08 -19.23
C ASN A 84 7.95 -4.06 -17.84
N GLU A 85 7.90 -5.21 -17.16
CA GLU A 85 7.38 -5.27 -15.78
C GLU A 85 8.21 -4.41 -14.83
N ILE A 86 9.54 -4.47 -14.90
CA ILE A 86 10.43 -3.63 -14.09
C ILE A 86 10.15 -2.15 -14.32
N GLN A 87 10.01 -1.73 -15.58
CA GLN A 87 9.72 -0.34 -15.93
C GLN A 87 8.36 0.13 -15.39
N VAL A 88 7.33 -0.71 -15.52
CA VAL A 88 6.00 -0.42 -14.98
C VAL A 88 6.05 -0.33 -13.46
N ILE A 89 6.75 -1.24 -12.78
CA ILE A 89 6.88 -1.25 -11.31
C ILE A 89 7.60 0.01 -10.84
N LEU A 90 8.77 0.33 -11.42
CA LEU A 90 9.56 1.50 -11.05
C LEU A 90 8.82 2.81 -11.33
N LYS A 91 8.10 2.90 -12.45
CA LYS A 91 7.34 4.11 -12.81
C LYS A 91 6.19 4.39 -11.84
N ASN A 92 5.42 3.37 -11.47
CA ASN A 92 4.18 3.57 -10.72
C ASN A 92 4.34 3.40 -9.21
N PHE A 93 5.27 2.55 -8.78
CA PHE A 93 5.46 2.19 -7.36
C PHE A 93 6.85 2.51 -6.85
N GLY A 94 7.78 2.91 -7.73
CA GLY A 94 9.19 3.17 -7.39
C GLY A 94 9.40 4.07 -6.18
N PRO A 95 8.73 5.23 -6.04
CA PRO A 95 8.89 6.10 -4.87
C PRO A 95 8.55 5.40 -3.55
N THR A 96 7.42 4.68 -3.50
CA THR A 96 6.96 3.97 -2.30
C THR A 96 7.84 2.76 -2.00
N ILE A 97 8.24 1.99 -3.03
CA ILE A 97 9.17 0.87 -2.86
C ILE A 97 10.52 1.38 -2.35
N LYS A 98 11.05 2.48 -2.89
CA LYS A 98 12.32 3.07 -2.44
C LYS A 98 12.27 3.47 -0.97
N LEU A 99 11.13 4.00 -0.52
CA LEU A 99 10.94 4.45 0.85
C LEU A 99 10.86 3.29 1.86
N PHE A 100 10.09 2.25 1.53
CA PHE A 100 9.79 1.18 2.49
C PHE A 100 10.61 -0.10 2.30
N GLU A 101 11.13 -0.35 1.09
CA GLU A 101 11.87 -1.55 0.68
C GLU A 101 13.05 -1.15 -0.24
N PRO A 102 14.04 -0.38 0.25
CA PRO A 102 15.10 0.19 -0.58
C PRO A 102 15.97 -0.88 -1.27
N GLU A 103 16.15 -2.04 -0.66
CA GLU A 103 16.90 -3.15 -1.26
C GLU A 103 16.20 -3.68 -2.52
N LEU A 104 14.88 -3.87 -2.46
CA LEU A 104 14.08 -4.28 -3.61
C LEU A 104 14.15 -3.24 -4.73
N TYR A 105 14.07 -1.95 -4.38
CA TYR A 105 14.23 -0.87 -5.36
C TYR A 105 15.59 -0.94 -6.08
N ASN A 106 16.68 -1.15 -5.34
CA ASN A 106 18.02 -1.25 -5.90
C ASN A 106 18.20 -2.48 -6.79
N GLN A 107 17.61 -3.62 -6.42
CA GLN A 107 17.58 -4.82 -7.26
C GLN A 107 16.87 -4.53 -8.59
N LEU A 108 15.70 -3.90 -8.56
CA LEU A 108 14.96 -3.53 -9.77
C LEU A 108 15.75 -2.59 -10.69
N GLN A 109 16.43 -1.58 -10.14
CA GLN A 109 17.31 -0.69 -10.90
C GLN A 109 18.47 -1.46 -11.57
N THR A 110 19.07 -2.41 -10.83
CA THR A 110 20.16 -3.24 -11.34
C THR A 110 19.69 -4.12 -12.49
N HIS A 111 18.57 -4.83 -12.31
CA HIS A 111 17.98 -5.64 -13.37
C HIS A 111 17.62 -4.80 -14.60
N GLU A 112 17.03 -3.62 -14.43
CA GLU A 112 16.73 -2.71 -15.54
C GLU A 112 17.99 -2.34 -16.34
N GLY A 113 19.08 -2.02 -15.64
CA GLY A 113 20.38 -1.71 -16.24
C GLY A 113 20.97 -2.88 -17.02
N SER A 114 20.89 -4.09 -16.46
CA SER A 114 21.37 -5.32 -17.11
C SER A 114 20.62 -5.59 -18.42
N PHE A 115 19.29 -5.47 -18.44
CA PHE A 115 18.52 -5.66 -19.68
C PHE A 115 18.86 -4.62 -20.76
N LYS A 116 19.10 -3.36 -20.38
CA LYS A 116 19.49 -2.30 -21.32
C LYS A 116 20.91 -2.50 -21.87
N GLY A 117 21.80 -3.13 -21.11
CA GLY A 117 23.17 -3.43 -21.52
C GLY A 117 23.30 -4.59 -22.51
N VAL A 118 22.34 -5.51 -22.54
CA VAL A 118 22.33 -6.69 -23.44
C VAL A 118 21.92 -6.34 -24.88
N HIS A 119 21.31 -5.18 -25.10
CA HIS A 119 20.83 -4.71 -26.41
C HIS A 119 21.67 -3.56 -27.02
N LYS A 120 22.92 -3.37 -26.58
CA LYS A 120 23.89 -2.49 -27.23
C LYS A 120 24.89 -3.32 -28.05
#